data_AF-A0A1V5VCX2-F1
#
_entry.id   AF-A0A1V5VCX2-F1
#
_cell.length_a   1.000
_cell.length_b   1.000
_cell.length_c   1.000
_cell.angle_alpha   90.00
_cell.angle_beta   90.00
_cell.angle_gamma   90.00
#
_symmetry.space_group_name_H-M   'P 1'
#
loop_
_entity.id
_entity.type
_entity.pdbx_description
1 polymer ?
#
loop_
_entity_poly.entity_id
_entity_poly.type
_entity_poly.pdbx_seq_one_letter_code
_entity_poly.pdbx_strand_id
1 'polypeptide(L)'
;MATTRTTNFTVRLDTQVKDEAEKLFGDLGMTLSSAFNIFLHQAILTQGLPFPVCKEHPNKTTLAAMKEAIELANDPHAKTYSNVKELLEDLKS
;
A
#
# COMPACT_ATOMS: atom_id res chain seq x y z
N MET A 1 8.26 14.21 -33.96
CA MET A 1 9.04 14.20 -32.70
C MET A 1 8.09 14.61 -31.58
N ALA A 2 7.92 13.77 -30.55
CA ALA A 2 7.04 14.10 -29.44
C ALA A 2 7.69 15.18 -28.58
N THR A 3 7.05 16.35 -28.44
CA THR A 3 7.52 17.42 -27.57
C THR A 3 7.27 17.02 -26.12
N THR A 4 8.33 16.72 -25.37
CA THR A 4 8.26 16.51 -23.92
C THR A 4 7.91 17.83 -23.25
N ARG A 5 6.67 17.99 -22.79
CA ARG A 5 6.26 19.15 -22.00
C ARG A 5 6.62 18.92 -20.54
N THR A 6 7.48 19.77 -20.00
CA THR A 6 7.83 19.78 -18.58
C THR A 6 7.04 20.85 -17.85
N THR A 7 6.66 20.58 -16.61
CA THR A 7 6.01 21.55 -15.72
C THR A 7 6.72 21.58 -14.36
N ASN A 8 6.68 22.73 -13.70
CA ASN A 8 7.26 22.88 -12.37
C ASN A 8 6.29 22.38 -11.31
N PHE A 9 6.81 21.72 -10.28
CA PHE A 9 6.05 21.23 -9.13
C PHE A 9 6.80 21.59 -7.85
N THR A 10 6.11 22.25 -6.91
CA THR A 10 6.69 22.70 -5.65
C THR A 10 6.01 22.00 -4.49
N VAL A 11 6.81 21.34 -3.65
CA VAL A 11 6.36 20.65 -2.42
C VAL A 11 6.99 21.33 -1.22
N ARG A 12 6.22 21.48 -0.14
CA ARG A 12 6.77 21.86 1.17
C ARG A 12 7.23 20.59 1.89
N LEU A 13 8.50 20.54 2.24
CA LEU A 13 9.10 19.51 3.07
C LEU A 13 9.62 20.13 4.35
N ASP A 14 9.64 19.35 5.42
CA ASP A 14 10.42 19.69 6.60
C ASP A 14 11.92 19.72 6.25
N THR A 15 12.66 20.68 6.82
CA THR A 15 14.07 20.89 6.51
C THR A 15 14.92 19.66 6.87
N GLN A 16 14.66 19.04 8.02
CA GLN A 16 15.40 17.87 8.45
C GLN A 16 15.14 16.68 7.52
N VAL A 17 13.88 16.45 7.15
CA VAL A 17 13.50 15.40 6.19
C VAL A 17 14.16 15.61 4.84
N LYS A 18 14.24 16.86 4.37
CA LYS A 18 14.91 17.19 3.11
C LYS A 18 16.41 16.86 3.18
N ASP A 19 17.10 17.28 4.23
CA ASP A 19 18.55 17.07 4.37
C ASP A 19 18.89 15.57 4.48
N GLU A 20 18.09 14.80 5.22
CA GLU A 20 18.23 13.34 5.31
C GLU A 20 18.02 12.65 3.95
N ALA A 21 16.99 13.07 3.20
CA ALA A 21 16.70 12.53 1.88
C ALA A 21 17.79 12.88 0.86
N GLU A 22 18.28 14.13 0.85
CA GLU A 22 19.36 14.56 -0.04
C GLU A 22 20.65 13.78 0.22
N LYS A 23 20.98 13.51 1.49
CA LYS A 23 22.13 12.67 1.85
C LYS A 23 21.95 11.24 1.34
N LEU A 24 20.80 10.62 1.65
CA LEU A 24 20.50 9.25 1.22
C LEU A 24 20.58 9.08 -0.30
N PHE A 25 19.92 9.96 -1.05
CA PHE A 25 19.91 9.87 -2.51
C PHE A 25 21.26 10.27 -3.11
N GLY A 26 22.00 11.19 -2.49
CA GLY A 26 23.37 11.52 -2.85
C GLY A 26 24.31 10.32 -2.73
N ASP A 27 24.20 9.53 -1.65
CA ASP A 27 24.93 8.29 -1.46
C ASP A 27 24.59 7.23 -2.52
N LEU A 28 23.37 7.28 -3.07
CA LEU A 28 22.89 6.46 -4.19
C LEU A 28 23.21 7.05 -5.58
N GLY A 29 23.92 8.18 -5.65
CA GLY A 29 24.33 8.83 -6.89
C GLY A 29 23.21 9.54 -7.64
N MET A 30 22.15 10.00 -6.95
CA MET A 30 21.02 10.70 -7.56
C MET A 30 20.57 11.93 -6.77
N THR A 31 19.87 12.84 -7.44
CA THR A 31 19.28 14.01 -6.78
C THR A 31 17.91 13.69 -6.18
N LEU A 32 17.46 14.48 -5.20
CA LEU A 32 16.11 14.38 -4.66
C LEU A 32 15.04 14.51 -5.76
N SER A 33 15.24 15.40 -6.74
CA SER A 33 14.33 15.57 -7.88
C SER A 33 14.27 14.32 -8.77
N SER A 34 15.41 13.67 -9.00
CA SER A 34 15.47 12.41 -9.75
C SER A 34 14.71 11.29 -9.01
N ALA A 35 14.94 11.16 -7.71
CA ALA A 35 14.24 10.19 -6.86
C ALA A 35 12.73 10.45 -6.84
N PHE A 36 12.31 11.70 -6.74
CA PHE A 36 10.90 12.09 -6.76
C PHE A 36 10.22 11.77 -8.10
N ASN A 37 10.90 11.99 -9.23
CA ASN A 37 10.39 11.58 -10.53
C ASN A 37 10.21 10.05 -10.62
N ILE A 38 11.18 9.27 -10.13
CA ILE A 38 11.07 7.81 -10.08
C ILE A 38 9.87 7.40 -9.23
N PHE A 39 9.67 8.01 -8.06
CA PHE A 39 8.52 7.77 -7.20
C PHE A 39 7.19 7.99 -7.93
N LEU A 40 7.04 9.12 -8.63
CA LEU A 40 5.82 9.43 -9.38
C LEU A 40 5.58 8.43 -10.52
N HIS A 41 6.62 8.09 -11.28
CA HIS A 41 6.52 7.11 -12.36
C HIS A 41 6.13 5.73 -11.82
N GLN A 42 6.69 5.32 -10.69
CA GLN A 42 6.35 4.05 -10.09
C GLN A 42 4.92 4.05 -9.57
N ALA A 43 4.46 5.13 -8.95
CA ALA A 43 3.08 5.27 -8.48
C ALA A 43 2.06 5.18 -9.64
N ILE A 44 2.38 5.80 -10.78
CA ILE A 44 1.58 5.70 -12.01
C ILE A 44 1.59 4.26 -12.53
N LEU A 45 2.75 3.60 -12.59
CA LEU A 45 2.86 2.23 -13.06
C LEU A 45 2.01 1.27 -12.21
N THR A 46 2.04 1.42 -10.89
CA THR A 46 1.34 0.54 -9.95
C THR A 46 -0.12 0.95 -9.70
N GLN A 47 -0.58 2.06 -10.27
CA GLN A 47 -1.92 2.63 -10.01
C GLN A 47 -2.20 2.78 -8.50
N GLY A 48 -1.19 3.24 -7.75
CA GLY A 48 -1.23 3.26 -6.29
C GLY A 48 0.09 3.74 -5.70
N LEU A 49 0.25 3.64 -4.37
CA LEU A 49 1.53 3.98 -3.75
C LEU A 49 2.55 2.86 -4.01
N PRO A 50 3.80 3.21 -4.37
CA PRO A 50 4.86 2.25 -4.70
C PRO A 50 5.48 1.60 -3.45
N PHE A 51 4.72 1.57 -2.36
CA PHE A 51 5.01 0.90 -1.11
C PHE A 51 3.67 0.56 -0.44
N PRO A 52 3.61 -0.52 0.36
CA PRO A 52 2.41 -0.89 1.08
C PRO A 52 2.03 0.19 2.09
N VAL A 53 0.81 0.72 1.97
CA VAL A 53 0.25 1.66 2.94
C VAL A 53 -0.39 0.88 4.07
N CYS A 54 0.45 0.26 4.88
CA CYS A 54 0.02 -0.54 6.01
C CYS A 54 0.45 0.14 7.30
N LYS A 55 -0.43 0.15 8.29
CA LYS A 55 0.03 0.23 9.68
C LYS A 55 0.74 -1.09 9.96
N GLU A 56 1.89 -1.08 10.63
CA GLU A 56 2.62 -2.31 11.00
C GLU A 56 1.74 -3.34 11.72
N HIS A 57 0.65 -2.86 12.35
CA HIS A 57 -0.37 -3.68 12.97
C HIS A 57 -1.72 -3.47 12.27
N PRO A 58 -2.44 -4.56 11.93
CA PRO A 58 -3.82 -4.48 11.47
C PRO A 58 -4.67 -3.65 12.44
N ASN A 59 -5.68 -2.95 11.91
CA ASN A 59 -6.61 -2.24 12.79
C ASN A 59 -7.36 -3.23 13.69
N LYS A 60 -7.99 -2.74 14.77
CA LYS A 60 -8.69 -3.58 15.75
C LYS A 60 -9.73 -4.51 15.10
N THR A 61 -10.43 -4.04 14.07
CA THR A 61 -11.43 -4.81 13.33
C THR A 61 -10.79 -5.98 12.58
N THR A 62 -9.72 -5.72 11.82
CA THR A 62 -9.00 -6.77 11.10
C THR A 62 -8.39 -7.79 12.06
N LEU A 63 -7.83 -7.35 13.19
CA LEU A 63 -7.29 -8.25 14.20
C LEU A 63 -8.37 -9.13 14.85
N ALA A 64 -9.56 -8.59 15.10
CA ALA A 64 -10.68 -9.36 15.62
C ALA A 64 -11.17 -10.41 14.62
N ALA A 65 -11.32 -10.03 13.34
CA ALA A 65 -11.72 -10.95 12.28
C ALA A 65 -10.69 -12.08 12.07
N MET A 66 -9.39 -11.79 12.19
CA MET A 66 -8.35 -12.82 12.14
C MET A 66 -8.46 -13.81 13.31
N LYS A 67 -8.77 -13.33 14.52
CA LYS A 67 -8.99 -14.21 15.69
C LYS A 67 -10.22 -15.08 15.51
N GLU A 68 -11.35 -14.49 15.11
CA GLU A 68 -12.58 -15.20 14.81
C GLU A 68 -12.37 -16.27 13.73
N ALA A 69 -11.65 -15.96 12.66
CA ALA A 69 -11.33 -16.92 11.61
C ALA A 69 -10.49 -18.10 12.12
N ILE A 70 -9.53 -17.87 13.01
CA ILE A 70 -8.74 -18.93 13.65
C ILE A 70 -9.60 -19.78 14.59
N GLU A 71 -10.51 -19.16 15.35
CA GLU A 71 -11.44 -19.85 16.24
C GLU A 71 -12.38 -20.76 15.45
N LEU A 72 -12.99 -20.23 14.39
CA LEU A 72 -13.85 -20.99 13.46
C LEU A 72 -13.10 -22.12 12.76
N ALA A 73 -11.84 -21.90 12.35
CA ALA A 73 -11.04 -22.94 11.69
C ALA A 73 -10.71 -24.12 12.61
N ASN A 74 -10.66 -23.90 13.93
CA ASN A 74 -10.40 -24.95 14.92
C ASN A 74 -11.68 -25.55 15.52
N ASP A 75 -12.85 -25.00 15.22
CA ASP A 75 -14.14 -25.50 15.68
C ASP A 75 -14.68 -26.59 14.73
N PRO A 76 -14.80 -27.86 15.17
CA PRO A 76 -15.35 -28.93 14.36
C PRO A 76 -16.83 -28.73 13.99
N HIS A 77 -17.52 -27.80 14.65
CA HIS A 77 -18.92 -27.46 14.41
C HIS A 77 -19.10 -26.17 13.62
N ALA A 78 -18.00 -25.53 13.20
CA ALA A 78 -18.07 -24.34 12.38
C ALA A 78 -18.84 -24.61 11.08
N LYS A 79 -19.64 -23.62 10.67
CA LYS A 79 -20.43 -23.71 9.45
C LYS A 79 -19.50 -23.78 8.23
N THR A 80 -19.49 -24.93 7.57
CA THR A 80 -18.76 -25.15 6.32
C THR A 80 -19.72 -25.21 5.15
N TYR A 81 -19.27 -24.77 3.98
CA TYR A 81 -20.05 -24.83 2.75
C TYR A 81 -19.43 -25.85 1.82
N SER A 82 -20.26 -26.68 1.18
CA SER A 82 -19.77 -27.69 0.24
C SER A 82 -19.45 -27.11 -1.13
N ASN A 83 -19.97 -25.92 -1.43
CA ASN A 83 -19.77 -25.23 -2.71
C ASN A 83 -19.94 -23.71 -2.58
N VAL A 84 -19.44 -22.97 -3.58
CA VAL A 84 -19.46 -21.50 -3.61
C VAL A 84 -20.88 -20.92 -3.67
N LYS A 85 -21.84 -21.64 -4.27
CA LYS A 85 -23.23 -21.17 -4.41
C LYS A 85 -23.90 -21.08 -3.03
N GLU A 86 -23.74 -22.11 -2.22
CA GLU A 86 -24.26 -22.17 -0.85
C GLU A 86 -23.70 -21.03 0.01
N LEU A 87 -22.39 -20.77 -0.08
CA LEU A 87 -21.72 -19.65 0.60
C LEU A 87 -22.31 -18.29 0.19
N LEU A 88 -22.50 -18.06 -1.11
CA LEU A 88 -23.01 -16.78 -1.62
C LEU A 88 -24.49 -16.54 -1.32
N GLU A 89 -25.29 -17.60 -1.16
CA GLU A 89 -26.68 -17.50 -0.74
C GLU A 89 -26.76 -17.04 0.73
N ASP A 90 -25.88 -17.56 1.60
CA ASP A 90 -25.82 -17.16 3.00
C ASP A 90 -25.30 -15.73 3.23
N LEU A 91 -24.33 -15.27 2.43
CA LEU A 91 -23.80 -13.90 2.53
C LEU A 91 -24.79 -12.81 2.14
N LYS A 92 -25.89 -13.17 1.46
CA LYS A 92 -26.91 -12.23 0.96
C LYS A 92 -28.16 -12.18 1.83
N SER A 93 -28.30 -13.08 2.81
CA SER A 93 -29.41 -13.09 3.77
C SER A 93 -29.18 -12.11 4.91
#